data_AF-U2TFW9-F1
#
_entry.id   AF-U2TFW9-F1
#
_cell.length_a   1.000
_cell.length_b   1.000
_cell.length_c   1.000
_cell.angle_alpha   90.00
_cell.angle_beta   90.00
_cell.angle_gamma   90.00
#
_symmetry.space_group_name_H-M   'P 1'
#
loop_
_entity.id
_entity.type
_entity.pdbx_description
1 polymer ?
#
loop_
_entity_poly.entity_id
_entity_poly.type
_entity_poly.pdbx_seq_one_letter_code
_entity_poly.pdbx_strand_id
1 'polypeptide(L)'
;MTAMKIYEDEGNRGNSLEKLEKFGSYKADTLERPRSPRQILARYNQAREQYQQLMRAENDNREQRVMLYAEIKALGWCMGREEMKVVREINEPI
;
A
#
# COMPACT_ATOMS: atom_id res chain seq x y z
N MET A 1 46.76 -12.32 -42.83
CA MET A 1 47.27 -11.27 -41.93
C MET A 1 46.61 -9.96 -42.32
N THR A 2 45.67 -9.47 -41.52
CA THR A 2 45.16 -8.08 -41.55
C THR A 2 44.87 -7.70 -40.11
N ALA A 3 45.56 -6.67 -39.64
CA ALA A 3 45.57 -6.24 -38.23
C ALA A 3 44.23 -5.59 -37.82
N MET A 4 43.64 -6.06 -36.72
CA MET A 4 42.61 -5.32 -36.00
C MET A 4 43.28 -4.29 -35.09
N LYS A 5 43.07 -3.00 -35.37
CA LYS A 5 43.49 -1.89 -34.49
C LYS A 5 42.74 -1.99 -33.17
N ILE A 6 43.49 -2.18 -32.08
CA ILE A 6 43.03 -1.93 -30.72
C ILE A 6 42.89 -0.41 -30.60
N TYR A 7 41.67 0.08 -30.44
CA TYR A 7 41.43 1.45 -29.99
C TYR A 7 41.43 1.40 -28.46
N GLU A 8 42.49 1.95 -27.87
CA GLU A 8 42.53 2.28 -26.45
C GLU A 8 41.55 3.43 -26.21
N ASP A 9 40.41 3.13 -25.58
CA ASP A 9 39.51 4.16 -25.03
C ASP A 9 39.89 4.39 -23.57
N GLU A 10 40.92 5.22 -23.37
CA GLU A 10 41.22 5.82 -22.07
C GLU A 10 40.29 7.03 -21.86
N GLY A 11 39.14 6.79 -21.24
CA GLY A 11 38.14 7.86 -21.09
C GLY A 11 37.13 7.65 -19.97
N ASN A 12 37.51 8.07 -18.76
CA ASN A 12 36.62 8.41 -17.65
C ASN A 12 35.95 7.25 -16.88
N ARG A 13 36.74 6.52 -16.08
CA ARG A 13 36.26 5.76 -14.91
C ARG A 13 35.92 6.70 -13.74
N GLY A 14 35.12 7.73 -14.03
CA GLY A 14 34.51 8.62 -13.04
C GLY A 14 33.50 7.83 -12.22
N ASN A 15 34.02 7.24 -11.14
CA ASN A 15 33.35 6.80 -9.93
C ASN A 15 31.93 6.22 -10.11
N SER A 16 31.89 4.97 -10.58
CA SER A 16 30.68 4.13 -10.61
C SER A 16 29.96 4.11 -9.26
N LEU A 17 30.69 4.31 -8.17
CA LEU A 17 30.20 4.45 -6.79
C LEU A 17 29.41 5.75 -6.57
N GLU A 18 29.91 6.91 -6.99
CA GLU A 18 29.14 8.17 -6.94
C GLU A 18 27.89 8.13 -7.82
N LYS A 19 27.98 7.46 -8.98
CA LYS A 19 26.82 7.24 -9.85
C LYS A 19 25.76 6.38 -9.16
N LEU A 20 26.16 5.34 -8.42
CA LEU A 20 25.29 4.50 -7.61
C LEU A 20 24.69 5.24 -6.41
N GLU A 21 25.46 6.08 -5.70
CA GLU A 21 24.95 6.91 -4.61
C GLU A 21 23.89 7.92 -5.08
N LYS A 22 24.10 8.51 -6.27
CA LYS A 22 23.14 9.44 -6.88
C LYS A 22 21.83 8.75 -7.29
N PHE A 23 21.83 7.44 -7.59
CA PHE A 23 20.62 6.66 -7.88
C PHE A 23 20.03 5.92 -6.67
N GLY A 24 20.81 5.70 -5.60
CA GLY A 24 20.36 5.06 -4.37
C GLY A 24 19.38 5.91 -3.56
N SER A 25 19.49 7.24 -3.68
CA SER A 25 18.62 8.19 -2.97
C SER A 25 17.18 8.25 -3.52
N TYR A 26 16.95 7.92 -4.80
CA TYR A 26 15.63 8.06 -5.45
C TYR A 26 14.68 6.86 -5.27
N LYS A 27 15.08 5.80 -4.55
CA LYS A 27 14.30 4.55 -4.51
C LYS A 27 13.61 4.23 -3.20
N ALA A 28 13.87 4.95 -2.11
CA ALA A 28 13.28 4.62 -0.80
C ALA A 28 11.97 5.37 -0.50
N ASP A 29 11.71 6.49 -1.19
CA ASP A 29 10.57 7.38 -0.93
C ASP A 29 9.42 7.19 -1.93
N THR A 30 9.67 6.47 -3.03
CA THR A 30 8.70 6.14 -4.08
C THR A 30 8.16 4.71 -4.00
N LEU A 31 8.75 3.86 -3.14
CA LEU A 31 8.17 2.57 -2.82
C LEU A 31 7.01 2.81 -1.86
N GLU A 32 5.77 2.57 -2.31
CA GLU A 32 4.61 2.53 -1.43
C GLU A 32 4.92 1.59 -0.26
N ARG A 33 5.14 2.18 0.93
CA ARG A 33 5.42 1.39 2.12
C ARG A 33 4.13 0.67 2.52
N PRO A 34 4.18 -0.63 2.85
CA PRO A 34 3.04 -1.30 3.42
C PRO A 34 2.57 -0.53 4.66
N ARG A 35 1.26 -0.39 4.82
CA ARG A 35 0.67 0.31 5.95
C ARG A 35 1.13 -0.34 7.26
N SER A 36 1.52 0.50 8.22
CA SER A 36 1.80 0.03 9.57
C SER A 36 0.53 -0.54 10.23
N PRO A 37 0.65 -1.46 11.22
CA PRO A 37 -0.50 -2.01 11.93
C PRO A 37 -1.45 -0.95 12.50
N ARG A 38 -0.90 0.17 13.00
CA ARG A 38 -1.69 1.30 13.52
C ARG A 38 -2.50 2.00 12.43
N GLN A 39 -1.92 2.15 11.22
CA GLN A 39 -2.64 2.72 10.08
C GLN A 39 -3.76 1.79 9.57
N ILE A 40 -3.53 0.47 9.61
CA ILE A 40 -4.57 -0.52 9.27
C ILE A 40 -5.72 -0.43 10.27
N LEU A 41 -5.43 -0.37 11.58
CA LEU A 41 -6.45 -0.22 12.62
C LEU A 41 -7.24 1.10 12.48
N ALA A 42 -6.56 2.21 12.22
CA ALA A 42 -7.22 3.51 12.01
C ALA A 42 -8.19 3.46 10.82
N ARG A 43 -7.74 2.89 9.70
CA ARG A 43 -8.55 2.67 8.50
C ARG A 43 -9.76 1.77 8.78
N TYR A 44 -9.54 0.69 9.53
CA TYR A 44 -10.59 -0.25 9.91
C TYR A 44 -11.71 0.43 10.70
N ASN A 45 -11.35 1.22 11.72
CA ASN A 45 -12.33 1.96 12.52
C ASN A 45 -13.07 3.02 11.68
N GLN A 46 -12.34 3.78 10.86
CA GLN A 46 -12.93 4.79 9.97
C GLN A 46 -13.93 4.16 8.98
N ALA A 47 -13.58 3.03 8.35
CA ALA A 47 -14.47 2.34 7.42
C ALA A 47 -15.73 1.81 8.13
N ARG A 48 -15.60 1.31 9.36
CA ARG A 48 -16.76 0.89 10.18
C ARG A 48 -17.68 2.07 10.52
N GLU A 49 -17.13 3.22 10.90
CA GLU A 49 -17.93 4.42 11.17
C GLU A 49 -18.70 4.88 9.93
N GLN A 50 -18.04 4.94 8.78
CA GLN A 50 -18.68 5.28 7.50
C GLN A 50 -19.78 4.28 7.14
N TYR A 51 -19.54 2.98 7.32
CA TYR A 51 -20.53 1.95 7.07
C TYR A 51 -21.77 2.15 7.95
N GLN A 52 -21.59 2.41 9.25
CA GLN A 52 -22.68 2.66 10.18
C GLN A 52 -23.47 3.93 9.84
N GLN A 53 -22.81 4.99 9.37
CA GLN A 53 -23.49 6.19 8.87
C GLN A 53 -24.35 5.88 7.64
N LEU A 54 -23.84 5.11 6.67
CA LEU A 54 -24.59 4.72 5.48
C LEU A 54 -25.74 3.73 5.76
N MET A 55 -25.65 2.95 6.82
CA MET A 55 -26.75 2.10 7.29
C MET A 55 -27.91 2.90 7.89
N ARG A 56 -27.64 4.11 8.41
CA ARG A 56 -28.64 5.02 9.01
C ARG A 56 -29.14 6.09 8.03
N ALA A 57 -28.51 6.22 6.87
CA ALA A 57 -28.89 7.20 5.86
C ALA A 57 -30.20 6.82 5.18
N GLU A 58 -31.03 7.82 4.87
CA GLU A 58 -32.31 7.62 4.18
C GLU A 58 -32.13 7.27 2.69
N ASN A 59 -31.00 7.66 2.10
CA ASN A 59 -30.68 7.40 0.69
C ASN A 59 -30.24 5.95 0.46
N ASP A 60 -30.54 5.42 -0.74
CA ASP A 60 -30.02 4.11 -1.14
C ASP A 60 -28.53 4.16 -1.48
N ASN A 61 -27.70 3.82 -0.50
CA ASN A 61 -26.25 3.76 -0.61
C ASN A 61 -25.71 2.31 -0.73
N ARG A 62 -26.48 1.40 -1.34
CA ARG A 62 -26.15 -0.03 -1.36
C ARG A 62 -24.75 -0.35 -1.88
N GLU A 63 -24.33 0.26 -2.98
CA GLU A 63 -23.01 0.01 -3.58
C GLU A 63 -21.87 0.38 -2.62
N GLN A 64 -21.95 1.59 -2.05
CA GLN A 64 -20.96 2.08 -1.08
C GLN A 64 -20.91 1.21 0.18
N ARG A 65 -22.07 0.72 0.67
CA ARG A 65 -22.12 -0.20 1.81
C ARG A 65 -21.43 -1.53 1.49
N VAL A 66 -21.64 -2.10 0.30
CA VAL A 66 -20.99 -3.34 -0.12
C VAL A 66 -19.47 -3.15 -0.23
N MET A 67 -19.02 -2.04 -0.80
CA MET A 67 -17.59 -1.70 -0.88
C MET A 67 -16.95 -1.58 0.51
N LEU A 68 -17.57 -0.83 1.42
CA LEU A 68 -17.07 -0.68 2.79
C LEU A 68 -17.07 -2.01 3.55
N TYR A 69 -18.11 -2.84 3.39
CA TYR A 69 -18.16 -4.15 4.01
C TYR A 69 -16.98 -5.04 3.59
N ALA A 70 -16.65 -5.05 2.29
CA ALA A 70 -15.48 -5.77 1.78
C ALA A 70 -14.15 -5.18 2.29
N GLU A 71 -14.02 -3.85 2.34
CA GLU A 71 -12.83 -3.18 2.87
C GLU A 71 -12.62 -3.53 4.36
N ILE A 72 -13.66 -3.48 5.18
CA ILE A 72 -13.57 -3.81 6.62
C ILE A 72 -13.10 -5.25 6.82
N LYS A 73 -13.64 -6.21 6.05
CA LYS A 73 -13.20 -7.62 6.08
C LYS A 73 -11.72 -7.78 5.73
N ALA A 74 -11.29 -7.19 4.61
CA ALA A 74 -9.91 -7.26 4.17
C ALA A 74 -8.95 -6.68 5.22
N LEU A 75 -9.30 -5.53 5.81
CA LEU A 75 -8.51 -4.91 6.89
C LEU A 75 -8.49 -5.78 8.16
N GLY A 76 -9.61 -6.41 8.50
CA GLY A 76 -9.70 -7.37 9.60
C GLY A 76 -8.74 -8.56 9.42
N TRP A 77 -8.71 -9.14 8.21
CA TRP A 77 -7.79 -10.23 7.88
C TRP A 77 -6.33 -9.79 7.88
N CYS A 78 -6.01 -8.59 7.41
CA CYS A 78 -4.66 -8.03 7.49
C CYS A 78 -4.16 -7.86 8.94
N MET A 79 -5.08 -7.73 9.91
CA MET A 79 -4.76 -7.72 11.34
C MET A 79 -4.75 -9.12 11.99
N GLY A 80 -4.97 -10.19 11.20
CA GLY A 80 -5.05 -11.56 11.71
C GLY A 80 -6.33 -11.86 12.50
N ARG A 81 -7.41 -11.07 12.31
CA ARG A 81 -8.70 -11.31 12.98
C ARG A 81 -9.49 -12.43 12.29
N GLU A 82 -10.20 -13.21 13.09
CA GLU A 82 -11.13 -14.22 12.61
C GLU A 82 -12.32 -13.59 11.88
N GLU A 83 -12.73 -14.20 10.77
CA GLU A 83 -13.89 -13.79 9.97
C GLU A 83 -15.15 -13.54 10.81
N MET A 84 -15.53 -14.48 11.67
CA MET A 84 -16.76 -14.38 12.46
C MET A 84 -16.72 -13.20 13.44
N LYS A 85 -15.54 -12.88 13.96
CA LYS A 85 -15.35 -11.72 14.83
C LYS A 85 -15.47 -10.41 14.05
N VAL A 86 -14.89 -10.33 12.86
CA VAL A 86 -14.99 -9.14 12.00
C VAL A 86 -16.43 -8.90 11.55
N VAL A 87 -17.14 -9.95 11.13
CA VAL A 87 -18.56 -9.86 10.76
C VAL A 87 -19.41 -9.38 11.94
N ARG A 88 -19.14 -9.85 13.16
CA ARG A 88 -19.83 -9.38 14.35
C ARG A 88 -19.58 -7.88 14.59
N GLU A 89 -18.32 -7.46 14.57
CA GLU A 89 -17.92 -6.06 14.77
C GLU A 89 -18.52 -5.12 13.71
N ILE A 90 -18.70 -5.55 12.46
CA ILE A 90 -19.36 -4.72 11.42
C ILE A 90 -20.81 -4.41 11.80
N ASN A 91 -21.51 -5.37 12.40
CA ASN A 91 -22.93 -5.26 12.74
C ASN A 91 -23.18 -4.65 14.11
N GLU A 92 -22.15 -4.54 14.96
CA GLU A 92 -22.23 -3.84 16.24
C GLU A 92 -22.23 -2.32 16.03
N PRO A 93 -23.18 -1.58 16.64
CA PRO A 93 -23.15 -0.12 16.66
C PRO A 93 -21.85 0.39 17.29
N ILE A 94 -21.29 1.43 16.69
CA ILE A 94 -20.19 2.24 17.28
C ILE A 94 -20.80 3.35 18.13
#